data_AF-A0A6M1PJK0-F1
#
_entry.id   AF-A0A6M1PJK0-F1
#
_cell.length_a   1.000
_cell.length_b   1.000
_cell.length_c   1.000
_cell.angle_alpha   90.00
_cell.angle_beta   90.00
_cell.angle_gamma   90.00
#
_symmetry.space_group_name_H-M   'P 1'
#
loop_
_entity.id
_entity.type
_entity.pdbx_description
1 polymer ?
#
loop_
_entity_poly.entity_id
_entity_poly.type
_entity_poly.pdbx_seq_one_letter_code
_entity_poly.pdbx_strand_id
1 'polypeptide(L)'
;MKRTLSVLAASAIIITATSISHAAPSAKQQAVYSASASFIKEYKLDKSELAPPLLYDLNNDGKDEVILTTAKYEITDSDLYIGVYSLANGKKITVRHDQDTNGIPAQIRRVKNKTYKNCIALSTHGTTGFEAFGVEVLTLRNNKLTNVASFEAEGEGENNFVIDLNKDGYHEFAALEVESGIGADRLGFSGAANNITFRWDEAKKKYIQYGPDGIREDQRKPVGTLTTKQALDILIEAYKVEMSFDKPQSLKKIEAAMKPYFSHNFIYEFQGSLRPSSNGYSPTYMETDDFSSLMPSYNTKQKLTLKFNSDKTIAISSQNVEVQGEEGFVSTTAITTLVKTKYGWRIDSFDY
;
A
#
# COMPACT_ATOMS: atom_id res chain seq x y z
N MET A 1 -75.85 42.07 -37.20
CA MET A 1 -74.63 41.37 -36.73
C MET A 1 -75.04 40.22 -35.83
N LYS A 2 -74.91 38.97 -36.31
CA LYS A 2 -75.19 37.75 -35.53
C LYS A 2 -73.92 37.40 -34.73
N ARG A 3 -74.03 37.30 -33.39
CA ARG A 3 -72.96 36.77 -32.54
C ARG A 3 -73.24 35.29 -32.26
N THR A 4 -72.35 34.45 -32.76
CA THR A 4 -72.26 33.01 -32.47
C THR A 4 -71.67 32.82 -31.06
N LEU A 5 -72.38 32.05 -30.22
CA LEU A 5 -71.89 31.59 -28.92
C LEU A 5 -71.21 30.23 -29.11
N SER A 6 -69.89 30.16 -28.88
CA SER A 6 -69.14 28.91 -28.86
C SER A 6 -69.21 28.29 -27.47
N VAL A 7 -69.74 27.07 -27.38
CA VAL A 7 -69.76 26.24 -26.17
C VAL A 7 -68.37 25.60 -26.00
N LEU A 8 -67.68 25.93 -24.91
CA LEU A 8 -66.43 25.28 -24.50
C LEU A 8 -66.77 23.98 -23.76
N ALA A 9 -66.46 22.82 -24.34
CA ALA A 9 -66.56 21.54 -23.66
C ALA A 9 -65.28 21.28 -22.87
N ALA A 10 -65.35 21.35 -21.53
CA ALA A 10 -64.26 20.97 -20.64
C ALA A 10 -64.23 19.44 -20.52
N SER A 11 -63.18 18.81 -21.06
CA SER A 11 -62.90 17.39 -20.87
C SER A 11 -62.15 17.20 -19.55
N ALA A 12 -62.77 16.53 -18.58
CA ALA A 12 -62.11 16.13 -17.34
C ALA A 12 -61.25 14.88 -17.61
N ILE A 13 -59.93 15.04 -17.53
CA ILE A 13 -58.98 13.93 -17.52
C ILE A 13 -59.00 13.32 -16.12
N ILE A 14 -59.56 12.13 -15.98
CA ILE A 14 -59.48 11.33 -14.76
C ILE A 14 -58.09 10.70 -14.72
N ILE A 15 -57.17 11.28 -13.95
CA ILE A 15 -55.87 10.67 -13.63
C ILE A 15 -56.13 9.63 -12.54
N THR A 16 -56.18 8.35 -12.91
CA THR A 16 -56.18 7.25 -11.95
C THR A 16 -54.77 7.13 -11.36
N ALA A 17 -54.63 7.54 -10.10
CA ALA A 17 -53.42 7.29 -9.32
C ALA A 17 -53.28 5.78 -9.11
N THR A 18 -52.41 5.14 -9.90
CA THR A 18 -51.99 3.77 -9.62
C THR A 18 -51.09 3.82 -8.39
N SER A 19 -51.51 3.16 -7.31
CA SER A 19 -50.68 2.99 -6.12
C SER A 19 -49.44 2.18 -6.51
N ILE A 20 -48.28 2.81 -6.43
CA ILE A 20 -46.99 2.13 -6.56
C ILE A 20 -46.85 1.25 -5.31
N SER A 21 -47.28 0.00 -5.43
CA SER A 21 -47.06 -1.06 -4.46
C SER A 21 -45.55 -1.26 -4.31
N HIS A 22 -44.96 -0.66 -3.27
CA HIS A 22 -43.59 -0.96 -2.87
C HIS A 22 -43.57 -2.40 -2.37
N ALA A 23 -42.90 -3.28 -3.11
CA ALA A 23 -42.74 -4.67 -2.71
C ALA A 23 -42.14 -4.74 -1.29
N ALA A 24 -42.69 -5.64 -0.46
CA ALA A 24 -42.19 -5.83 0.89
C ALA A 24 -40.69 -6.18 0.87
N PRO A 25 -39.88 -5.65 1.81
CA PRO A 25 -38.46 -5.97 1.85
C PRO A 25 -38.25 -7.47 2.00
N SER A 26 -37.25 -8.02 1.30
CA SER A 26 -36.87 -9.43 1.43
C SER A 26 -36.48 -9.79 2.87
N ALA A 27 -36.57 -11.07 3.25
CA ALA A 27 -36.17 -11.53 4.58
C ALA A 27 -34.71 -11.13 4.93
N LYS A 28 -33.81 -11.14 3.94
CA LYS A 28 -32.43 -10.67 4.11
C LYS A 28 -32.36 -9.18 4.45
N GLN A 29 -33.11 -8.35 3.72
CA GLN A 29 -33.17 -6.91 4.01
C GLN A 29 -33.74 -6.65 5.40
N GLN A 30 -34.83 -7.33 5.78
CA GLN A 30 -35.42 -7.19 7.11
C GLN A 30 -34.44 -7.55 8.23
N ALA A 31 -33.67 -8.64 8.07
CA ALA A 31 -32.65 -9.04 9.03
C ALA A 31 -31.52 -8.01 9.15
N VAL A 32 -31.05 -7.44 8.03
CA VAL A 32 -30.06 -6.35 8.04
C VAL A 32 -30.61 -5.12 8.73
N TYR A 33 -31.82 -4.68 8.40
CA TYR A 33 -32.46 -3.53 9.07
C TYR A 33 -32.61 -3.76 10.58
N SER A 34 -33.04 -4.95 10.99
CA SER A 34 -33.21 -5.29 12.40
C SER A 34 -31.87 -5.31 13.15
N ALA A 35 -30.82 -5.88 12.56
CA ALA A 35 -29.48 -5.89 13.13
C ALA A 35 -28.93 -4.45 13.26
N SER A 36 -29.00 -3.65 12.19
CA SER A 36 -28.57 -2.25 12.19
C SER A 36 -29.31 -1.41 13.23
N ALA A 37 -30.64 -1.50 13.29
CA ALA A 37 -31.44 -0.77 14.26
C ALA A 37 -31.10 -1.16 15.71
N SER A 38 -30.88 -2.45 15.96
CA SER A 38 -30.49 -2.96 17.28
C SER A 38 -29.09 -2.47 17.68
N PHE A 39 -28.14 -2.52 16.75
CA PHE A 39 -26.76 -2.07 16.97
C PHE A 39 -26.69 -0.56 17.26
N ILE A 40 -27.35 0.26 16.42
CA ILE A 40 -27.48 1.72 16.61
C ILE A 40 -28.06 2.04 17.99
N LYS A 41 -29.16 1.36 18.36
CA LYS A 41 -29.82 1.60 19.65
C LYS A 41 -28.96 1.16 20.84
N GLU A 42 -28.31 0.01 20.76
CA GLU A 42 -27.49 -0.55 21.86
C GLU A 42 -26.29 0.35 22.16
N TYR A 43 -25.61 0.84 21.12
CA TYR A 43 -24.38 1.64 21.24
C TYR A 43 -24.61 3.15 21.11
N LYS A 44 -25.87 3.59 21.05
CA LYS A 44 -26.27 5.01 20.95
C LYS A 44 -25.59 5.73 19.78
N LEU A 45 -25.45 5.03 18.65
CA LEU A 45 -24.82 5.57 17.45
C LEU A 45 -25.85 6.36 16.64
N ASP A 46 -25.38 7.34 15.88
CA ASP A 46 -26.14 7.90 14.77
C ASP A 46 -26.08 6.96 13.56
N LYS A 47 -27.13 6.99 12.72
CA LYS A 47 -27.16 6.15 11.51
C LYS A 47 -26.00 6.46 10.55
N SER A 48 -25.54 7.70 10.52
CA SER A 48 -24.40 8.15 9.72
C SER A 48 -23.07 7.58 10.21
N GLU A 49 -22.99 7.11 11.46
CA GLU A 49 -21.79 6.51 12.04
C GLU A 49 -21.69 5.01 11.73
N LEU A 50 -22.61 4.44 10.94
CA LEU A 50 -22.61 3.03 10.59
C LEU A 50 -22.04 2.83 9.18
N ALA A 51 -21.01 1.98 9.07
CA ALA A 51 -20.50 1.54 7.78
C ALA A 51 -21.55 0.70 7.03
N PRO A 52 -21.46 0.61 5.68
CA PRO A 52 -22.25 -0.35 4.92
C PRO A 52 -22.11 -1.78 5.49
N PRO A 53 -23.22 -2.49 5.79
CA PRO A 53 -23.15 -3.83 6.34
C PRO A 53 -22.43 -4.80 5.40
N LEU A 54 -21.56 -5.64 5.96
CA LEU A 54 -20.90 -6.72 5.24
C LEU A 54 -21.66 -8.04 5.49
N LEU A 55 -22.20 -8.64 4.42
CA LEU A 55 -22.77 -9.97 4.47
C LEU A 55 -21.69 -11.01 4.20
N TYR A 56 -21.39 -11.89 5.14
CA TYR A 56 -20.30 -12.86 4.98
C TYR A 56 -20.40 -14.03 5.97
N ASP A 57 -20.26 -15.26 5.49
CA ASP A 57 -20.16 -16.49 6.30
C ASP A 57 -18.84 -16.54 7.09
N LEU A 58 -18.80 -15.80 8.19
CA LEU A 58 -17.63 -15.65 9.03
C LEU A 58 -17.45 -16.83 9.99
N ASN A 59 -18.55 -17.49 10.39
CA ASN A 59 -18.51 -18.66 11.27
C ASN A 59 -18.22 -19.98 10.50
N ASN A 60 -18.22 -19.97 9.17
CA ASN A 60 -18.00 -21.11 8.27
C ASN A 60 -19.08 -22.21 8.35
N ASP A 61 -20.34 -21.83 8.56
CA ASP A 61 -21.50 -22.73 8.61
C ASP A 61 -22.28 -22.81 7.28
N GLY A 62 -21.84 -22.06 6.26
CA GLY A 62 -22.46 -21.97 4.95
C GLY A 62 -23.59 -20.95 4.83
N LYS A 63 -23.83 -20.13 5.87
CA LYS A 63 -24.79 -19.03 5.87
C LYS A 63 -24.08 -17.72 6.19
N ASP A 64 -24.51 -16.64 5.55
CA ASP A 64 -23.92 -15.33 5.83
C ASP A 64 -24.33 -14.81 7.22
N GLU A 65 -23.41 -14.15 7.91
CA GLU A 65 -23.69 -13.21 8.98
C GLU A 65 -23.91 -11.79 8.43
N VAL A 66 -24.54 -10.93 9.24
CA VAL A 66 -24.50 -9.47 9.09
C VAL A 66 -23.39 -8.93 9.99
N ILE A 67 -22.36 -8.35 9.38
CA ILE A 67 -21.25 -7.71 10.05
C ILE A 67 -21.45 -6.19 9.97
N LEU A 68 -21.50 -5.54 11.12
CA LEU A 68 -21.72 -4.12 11.29
C LEU A 68 -20.49 -3.48 11.93
N THR A 69 -20.12 -2.30 11.48
CA THR A 69 -18.93 -1.59 11.95
C THR A 69 -19.28 -0.11 12.05
N THR A 70 -18.69 0.58 13.00
CA THR A 70 -18.72 2.04 12.98
C THR A 70 -17.90 2.54 11.78
N ALA A 71 -18.47 3.43 10.98
CA ALA A 71 -17.77 4.24 9.99
C ALA A 71 -17.56 5.62 10.60
N LYS A 72 -16.33 5.95 10.98
CA LYS A 72 -15.99 7.31 11.39
C LYS A 72 -14.83 7.82 10.56
N TYR A 73 -15.02 9.01 9.99
CA TYR A 73 -14.03 9.73 9.21
C TYR A 73 -13.39 10.88 10.01
N GLU A 74 -13.81 11.12 11.26
CA GLU A 74 -13.36 12.25 12.07
C GLU A 74 -12.35 11.83 13.14
N ILE A 75 -11.17 12.45 13.09
CA ILE A 75 -10.03 12.26 14.01
C ILE A 75 -10.39 12.81 15.40
N THR A 76 -11.22 12.07 16.14
CA THR A 76 -11.55 12.31 17.54
C THR A 76 -11.58 10.98 18.29
N ASP A 77 -11.30 11.02 19.60
CA ASP A 77 -11.41 9.85 20.49
C ASP A 77 -12.78 9.21 20.30
N SER A 78 -12.78 8.04 19.67
CA SER A 78 -14.00 7.35 19.34
C SER A 78 -13.81 5.86 19.51
N ASP A 79 -14.88 5.26 20.01
CA ASP A 79 -15.01 3.83 20.15
C ASP A 79 -15.21 3.18 18.77
N LEU A 80 -14.47 2.11 18.51
CA LEU A 80 -14.71 1.20 17.38
C LEU A 80 -15.60 0.05 17.86
N TYR A 81 -16.74 -0.14 17.20
CA TYR A 81 -17.61 -1.28 17.44
C TYR A 81 -17.68 -2.18 16.20
N ILE A 82 -17.53 -3.49 16.39
CA ILE A 82 -17.73 -4.52 15.36
C ILE A 82 -18.77 -5.51 15.85
N GLY A 83 -19.97 -5.43 15.31
CA GLY A 83 -21.06 -6.34 15.62
C GLY A 83 -21.24 -7.44 14.59
N VAL A 84 -21.47 -8.66 15.05
CA VAL A 84 -21.81 -9.80 14.19
C VAL A 84 -23.17 -10.33 14.60
N TYR A 85 -24.08 -10.44 13.63
CA TYR A 85 -25.46 -10.87 13.80
C TYR A 85 -25.79 -12.00 12.83
N SER A 86 -26.64 -12.92 13.24
CA SER A 86 -27.12 -13.98 12.34
C SER A 86 -28.08 -13.40 11.30
N LEU A 87 -27.83 -13.62 10.00
CA LEU A 87 -28.72 -13.15 8.93
C LEU A 87 -30.09 -13.86 8.97
N ALA A 88 -30.16 -15.07 9.52
CA ALA A 88 -31.39 -15.85 9.56
C ALA A 88 -32.48 -15.23 10.45
N ASN A 89 -32.09 -14.48 11.48
CA ASN A 89 -33.03 -13.96 12.48
C ASN A 89 -32.66 -12.59 13.08
N GLY A 90 -31.58 -11.95 12.61
CA GLY A 90 -31.10 -10.67 13.12
C GLY A 90 -30.59 -10.71 14.56
N LYS A 91 -30.39 -11.90 15.16
CA LYS A 91 -29.91 -12.00 16.55
C LYS A 91 -28.41 -11.74 16.63
N LYS A 92 -28.01 -10.98 17.65
CA LYS A 92 -26.61 -10.71 17.97
C LYS A 92 -25.88 -12.01 18.30
N ILE A 93 -24.74 -12.22 17.65
CA ILE A 93 -23.80 -13.31 17.95
C ILE A 93 -22.72 -12.78 18.90
N THR A 94 -22.02 -11.71 18.50
CA THR A 94 -20.98 -11.07 19.30
C THR A 94 -20.83 -9.61 18.93
N VAL A 95 -20.26 -8.82 19.84
CA VAL A 95 -19.74 -7.48 19.53
C VAL A 95 -18.34 -7.37 20.12
N ARG A 96 -17.41 -6.81 19.34
CA ARG A 96 -16.11 -6.32 19.80
C ARG A 96 -16.21 -4.79 19.95
N HIS A 97 -15.62 -4.28 21.02
CA HIS A 97 -15.52 -2.86 21.31
C HIS A 97 -14.07 -2.54 21.64
N ASP A 98 -13.47 -1.64 20.88
CA ASP A 98 -12.14 -1.10 21.12
C ASP A 98 -12.29 0.39 21.44
N GLN A 99 -11.71 0.82 22.57
CA GLN A 99 -11.77 2.21 23.03
C GLN A 99 -10.63 3.04 22.42
N ASP A 100 -10.87 4.33 22.25
CA ASP A 100 -9.86 5.34 21.93
C ASP A 100 -9.02 4.99 20.68
N THR A 101 -9.65 4.60 19.57
CA THR A 101 -8.94 4.15 18.37
C THR A 101 -8.36 5.28 17.51
N ASN A 102 -8.02 6.43 18.12
CA ASN A 102 -7.49 7.64 17.48
C ASN A 102 -8.30 8.16 16.26
N GLY A 103 -9.59 7.83 16.17
CA GLY A 103 -10.55 8.49 15.27
C GLY A 103 -10.40 8.28 13.76
N ILE A 104 -9.82 7.18 13.28
CA ILE A 104 -9.54 7.01 11.83
C ILE A 104 -10.34 5.84 11.24
N PRO A 105 -10.88 5.96 10.01
CA PRO A 105 -11.82 5.02 9.41
C PRO A 105 -11.30 3.59 9.41
N ALA A 106 -12.01 2.73 10.16
CA ALA A 106 -11.83 1.31 10.11
C ALA A 106 -12.45 0.74 8.83
N GLN A 107 -11.64 0.08 7.99
CA GLN A 107 -12.17 -0.68 6.85
C GLN A 107 -12.20 -2.17 7.17
N ILE A 108 -13.34 -2.80 6.94
CA ILE A 108 -13.46 -4.26 7.03
C ILE A 108 -13.49 -4.88 5.64
N ARG A 109 -12.60 -5.83 5.40
CA ARG A 109 -12.47 -6.59 4.15
C ARG A 109 -12.61 -8.09 4.41
N ARG A 110 -13.17 -8.81 3.43
CA ARG A 110 -13.23 -10.29 3.47
C ARG A 110 -11.84 -10.86 3.23
N VAL A 111 -11.44 -11.84 4.03
CA VAL A 111 -10.17 -12.55 3.92
C VAL A 111 -10.43 -14.05 3.94
N LYS A 112 -9.89 -14.77 2.95
CA LYS A 112 -9.81 -16.23 3.02
C LYS A 112 -8.43 -16.61 3.52
N ASN A 113 -8.36 -17.24 4.67
CA ASN A 113 -7.12 -17.72 5.26
C ASN A 113 -7.06 -19.24 5.22
N LYS A 114 -5.90 -19.82 4.90
CA LYS A 114 -5.76 -21.27 4.76
C LYS A 114 -6.05 -22.07 6.02
N THR A 115 -5.70 -21.54 7.19
CA THR A 115 -5.92 -22.20 8.48
C THR A 115 -7.26 -21.84 9.10
N TYR A 116 -7.69 -20.57 8.96
CA TYR A 116 -8.87 -20.03 9.63
C TYR A 116 -10.10 -19.92 8.73
N LYS A 117 -9.98 -20.28 7.44
CA LYS A 117 -11.02 -20.19 6.41
C LYS A 117 -11.53 -18.75 6.28
N ASN A 118 -12.85 -18.52 6.33
CA ASN A 118 -13.42 -17.18 6.24
C ASN A 118 -13.05 -16.34 7.47
N CYS A 119 -12.44 -15.18 7.20
CA CYS A 119 -11.95 -14.20 8.17
C CYS A 119 -12.30 -12.80 7.67
N ILE A 120 -12.17 -11.81 8.55
CA ILE A 120 -12.17 -10.41 8.14
C ILE A 120 -10.82 -9.77 8.45
N ALA A 121 -10.36 -8.88 7.56
CA ALA A 121 -9.29 -7.93 7.88
C ALA A 121 -9.90 -6.61 8.30
N LEU A 122 -9.50 -6.14 9.46
CA LEU A 122 -9.78 -4.81 9.98
C LEU A 122 -8.53 -3.96 9.73
N SER A 123 -8.64 -2.94 8.88
CA SER A 123 -7.60 -1.93 8.69
C SER A 123 -7.90 -0.73 9.59
N THR A 124 -6.89 -0.25 10.30
CA THR A 124 -6.90 0.91 11.22
C THR A 124 -5.65 1.74 10.99
N HIS A 125 -5.52 2.92 11.59
CA HIS A 125 -4.28 3.67 11.51
C HIS A 125 -3.13 2.93 12.19
N GLY A 126 -1.96 2.93 11.56
CA GLY A 126 -0.72 2.35 12.09
C GLY A 126 -0.07 3.29 13.10
N THR A 127 0.94 2.80 13.80
CA THR A 127 1.72 3.61 14.73
C THR A 127 3.06 4.04 14.14
N THR A 128 3.47 3.42 13.03
CA THR A 128 4.81 3.61 12.46
C THR A 128 4.78 4.29 11.08
N GLY A 129 5.06 5.59 11.02
CA GLY A 129 5.19 6.33 9.74
C GLY A 129 3.97 7.15 9.35
N PHE A 130 4.11 7.95 8.29
CA PHE A 130 3.02 8.73 7.71
C PHE A 130 2.16 7.82 6.82
N GLU A 131 0.82 7.88 6.96
CA GLU A 131 -0.14 7.00 6.26
C GLU A 131 0.03 5.50 6.55
N ALA A 132 0.70 5.15 7.63
CA ALA A 132 0.76 3.77 8.07
C ALA A 132 -0.62 3.28 8.49
N PHE A 133 -0.89 2.01 8.21
CA PHE A 133 -2.10 1.33 8.65
C PHE A 133 -1.74 0.01 9.36
N GLY A 134 -2.47 -0.26 10.44
CA GLY A 134 -2.46 -1.54 11.14
C GLY A 134 -3.56 -2.44 10.60
N VAL A 135 -3.21 -3.68 10.28
CA VAL A 135 -4.18 -4.72 9.88
C VAL A 135 -4.30 -5.75 10.98
N GLU A 136 -5.53 -6.01 11.42
CA GLU A 136 -5.88 -7.18 12.23
C GLU A 136 -6.70 -8.17 11.41
N VAL A 137 -6.33 -9.45 11.44
CA VAL A 137 -7.13 -10.53 10.85
C VAL A 137 -7.94 -11.20 11.95
N LEU A 138 -9.26 -11.12 11.84
CA LEU A 138 -10.20 -11.64 12.84
C LEU A 138 -10.96 -12.85 12.29
N THR A 139 -11.09 -13.87 13.12
CA THR A 139 -11.96 -15.04 12.88
C THR A 139 -13.07 -15.10 13.92
N LEU A 140 -14.24 -15.64 13.56
CA LEU A 140 -15.31 -15.89 14.51
C LEU A 140 -15.22 -17.34 14.99
N ARG A 141 -14.84 -17.53 16.26
CA ARG A 141 -14.78 -18.85 16.90
C ARG A 141 -15.48 -18.81 18.25
N ASN A 142 -16.31 -19.82 18.52
CA ASN A 142 -17.09 -19.91 19.76
C ASN A 142 -17.87 -18.62 20.05
N ASN A 143 -18.50 -18.05 19.02
CA ASN A 143 -19.23 -16.77 19.08
C ASN A 143 -18.40 -15.60 19.62
N LYS A 144 -17.09 -15.58 19.35
CA LYS A 144 -16.20 -14.45 19.67
C LYS A 144 -15.29 -14.12 18.48
N LEU A 145 -15.13 -12.82 18.22
CA LEU A 145 -14.10 -12.34 17.31
C LEU A 145 -12.74 -12.52 17.98
N THR A 146 -11.85 -13.27 17.33
CA THR A 146 -10.49 -13.54 17.82
C THR A 146 -9.50 -13.04 16.79
N ASN A 147 -8.55 -12.20 17.23
CA ASN A 147 -7.42 -11.80 16.41
C ASN A 147 -6.46 -13.00 16.22
N VAL A 148 -6.19 -13.35 14.97
CA VAL A 148 -5.31 -14.46 14.59
C VAL A 148 -4.03 -14.00 13.91
N ALA A 149 -3.94 -12.73 13.53
CA ALA A 149 -2.73 -12.10 13.01
C ALA A 149 -2.86 -10.59 13.03
N SER A 150 -1.71 -9.91 13.18
CA SER A 150 -1.62 -8.46 13.02
C SER A 150 -0.29 -8.06 12.41
N PHE A 151 -0.29 -6.97 11.65
CA PHE A 151 0.91 -6.34 11.09
C PHE A 151 0.62 -4.87 10.78
N GLU A 152 1.68 -4.07 10.68
CA GLU A 152 1.62 -2.70 10.20
C GLU A 152 2.33 -2.58 8.84
N ALA A 153 1.85 -1.68 8.00
CA ALA A 153 2.45 -1.35 6.71
C ALA A 153 2.09 0.08 6.29
N GLU A 154 2.75 0.61 5.26
CA GLU A 154 2.40 1.88 4.62
C GLU A 154 1.57 1.66 3.35
N GLY A 155 0.96 2.73 2.85
CA GLY A 155 0.30 2.79 1.55
C GLY A 155 -1.16 3.22 1.62
N GLU A 156 -1.80 3.31 0.46
CA GLU A 156 -3.21 3.68 0.36
C GLU A 156 -4.09 2.59 1.00
N GLY A 157 -4.27 2.66 2.32
CA GLY A 157 -5.05 1.75 3.16
C GLY A 157 -6.52 1.60 2.74
N GLU A 158 -6.94 2.29 1.68
CA GLU A 158 -8.32 2.36 1.21
C GLU A 158 -8.63 1.51 -0.02
N ASN A 159 -7.65 1.15 -0.87
CA ASN A 159 -7.92 0.51 -2.17
C ASN A 159 -7.05 -0.73 -2.45
N ASN A 160 -7.58 -1.91 -2.07
CA ASN A 160 -7.12 -3.24 -2.48
C ASN A 160 -5.81 -3.78 -1.86
N PHE A 161 -5.64 -3.65 -0.54
CA PHE A 161 -4.54 -4.32 0.17
C PHE A 161 -4.73 -5.84 0.34
N VAL A 162 -5.91 -6.42 0.05
CA VAL A 162 -6.19 -7.86 0.13
C VAL A 162 -6.19 -8.47 -1.28
N ILE A 163 -5.32 -9.44 -1.54
CA ILE A 163 -5.14 -10.04 -2.87
C ILE A 163 -4.97 -11.56 -2.79
N ASP A 164 -5.38 -12.29 -3.84
CA ASP A 164 -4.98 -13.69 -4.05
C ASP A 164 -3.84 -13.69 -5.08
N LEU A 165 -2.60 -13.62 -4.57
CA LEU A 165 -1.41 -13.39 -5.38
C LEU A 165 -1.03 -14.62 -6.21
N ASN A 166 -1.20 -15.81 -5.64
CA ASN A 166 -0.77 -17.08 -6.23
C ASN A 166 -1.94 -17.89 -6.84
N LYS A 167 -3.17 -17.39 -6.75
CA LYS A 167 -4.41 -18.02 -7.25
C LYS A 167 -4.72 -19.35 -6.56
N ASP A 168 -4.36 -19.49 -5.28
CA ASP A 168 -4.65 -20.67 -4.48
C ASP A 168 -5.99 -20.60 -3.74
N GLY A 169 -6.72 -19.48 -3.89
CA GLY A 169 -8.01 -19.25 -3.26
C GLY A 169 -7.93 -18.72 -1.83
N TYR A 170 -6.72 -18.48 -1.31
CA TYR A 170 -6.45 -17.78 -0.06
C TYR A 170 -5.88 -16.39 -0.34
N HIS A 171 -5.98 -15.49 0.63
CA HIS A 171 -5.60 -14.10 0.47
C HIS A 171 -4.29 -13.78 1.20
N GLU A 172 -3.39 -13.15 0.47
CA GLU A 172 -2.27 -12.36 0.95
C GLU A 172 -2.66 -10.89 1.13
N PHE A 173 -1.71 -10.10 1.64
CA PHE A 173 -1.84 -8.65 1.65
C PHE A 173 -0.73 -7.97 0.85
N ALA A 174 -1.08 -7.02 0.00
CA ALA A 174 -0.16 -6.12 -0.67
C ALA A 174 -0.13 -4.79 0.08
N ALA A 175 1.06 -4.26 0.31
CA ALA A 175 1.26 -3.01 1.00
C ALA A 175 2.60 -2.38 0.60
N LEU A 176 2.89 -1.22 1.17
CA LEU A 176 4.18 -0.57 1.08
C LEU A 176 4.99 -0.78 2.37
N GLU A 177 6.31 -0.83 2.23
CA GLU A 177 7.24 -0.93 3.35
C GLU A 177 7.21 0.34 4.21
N VAL A 178 7.19 0.16 5.53
CA VAL A 178 7.27 1.26 6.50
C VAL A 178 8.66 1.90 6.48
N GLU A 179 8.73 3.22 6.37
CA GLU A 179 9.98 4.01 6.34
C GLU A 179 10.85 3.81 7.57
N SER A 180 10.23 3.81 8.75
CA SER A 180 10.92 3.58 10.02
C SER A 180 11.34 2.12 10.24
N GLY A 181 11.10 1.24 9.26
CA GLY A 181 11.56 -0.14 9.28
C GLY A 181 13.10 -0.22 9.31
N ILE A 182 13.63 -1.15 10.12
CA ILE A 182 15.09 -1.37 10.20
C ILE A 182 15.62 -1.74 8.81
N GLY A 183 16.48 -0.88 8.25
CA GLY A 183 17.08 -1.10 6.94
C GLY A 183 16.10 -0.94 5.78
N ALA A 184 15.03 -0.15 5.95
CA ALA A 184 14.18 0.25 4.83
C ALA A 184 15.03 0.87 3.70
N ASP A 185 14.57 0.67 2.46
CA ASP A 185 15.25 1.15 1.25
C ASP A 185 14.91 2.61 0.91
N ARG A 186 14.04 3.23 1.71
CA ARG A 186 13.62 4.64 1.64
C ARG A 186 14.38 5.45 2.69
N LEU A 187 14.91 6.61 2.31
CA LEU A 187 15.46 7.59 3.25
C LEU A 187 14.63 8.87 3.22
N GLY A 188 13.76 9.06 4.21
CA GLY A 188 13.01 10.28 4.41
C GLY A 188 11.59 10.29 3.84
N PHE A 189 10.80 11.24 4.35
CA PHE A 189 9.35 11.39 4.17
C PHE A 189 8.87 11.56 2.72
N SER A 190 9.77 11.81 1.76
CA SER A 190 9.43 12.07 0.35
C SER A 190 9.83 10.95 -0.63
N GLY A 191 10.47 9.89 -0.14
CA GLY A 191 10.85 8.77 -1.00
C GLY A 191 9.66 7.88 -1.36
N ALA A 192 9.72 7.21 -2.50
CA ALA A 192 8.73 6.17 -2.80
C ALA A 192 9.01 4.90 -1.94
N ALA A 193 7.94 4.23 -1.53
CA ALA A 193 8.04 3.05 -0.67
C ALA A 193 8.07 1.75 -1.48
N ASN A 194 8.78 0.75 -1.00
CA ASN A 194 8.84 -0.55 -1.66
C ASN A 194 7.52 -1.32 -1.52
N ASN A 195 7.04 -1.88 -2.62
CA ASN A 195 5.98 -2.88 -2.58
C ASN A 195 6.44 -4.12 -1.80
N ILE A 196 5.67 -4.51 -0.79
CA ILE A 196 5.85 -5.71 0.01
C ILE A 196 4.58 -6.57 -0.02
N THR A 197 4.73 -7.83 0.36
CA THR A 197 3.57 -8.71 0.53
C THR A 197 3.62 -9.43 1.87
N PHE A 198 2.47 -9.62 2.49
CA PHE A 198 2.31 -10.45 3.67
C PHE A 198 1.61 -11.75 3.27
N ARG A 199 2.28 -12.89 3.50
CA ARG A 199 1.77 -14.22 3.12
C ARG A 199 1.60 -15.11 4.34
N TRP A 200 0.56 -15.93 4.35
CA TRP A 200 0.27 -16.81 5.48
C TRP A 200 1.33 -17.91 5.61
N ASP A 201 1.94 -18.03 6.79
CA ASP A 201 2.79 -19.16 7.17
C ASP A 201 2.00 -20.09 8.09
N GLU A 202 1.60 -21.26 7.57
CA GLU A 202 0.79 -22.23 8.30
C GLU A 202 1.49 -22.78 9.55
N ALA A 203 2.81 -22.96 9.48
CA ALA A 203 3.58 -23.51 10.60
C ALA A 203 3.69 -22.49 11.75
N LYS A 204 3.93 -21.22 11.40
CA LYS A 204 4.04 -20.13 12.38
C LYS A 204 2.69 -19.51 12.75
N LYS A 205 1.62 -19.87 12.05
CA LYS A 205 0.26 -19.33 12.20
C LYS A 205 0.23 -17.80 12.22
N LYS A 206 0.95 -17.18 11.29
CA LYS A 206 0.98 -15.72 11.14
C LYS A 206 1.26 -15.33 9.69
N TYR A 207 0.92 -14.10 9.35
CA TYR A 207 1.38 -13.51 8.11
C TYR A 207 2.87 -13.10 8.22
N ILE A 208 3.67 -13.45 7.22
CA ILE A 208 5.10 -13.15 7.13
C ILE A 208 5.31 -12.15 6.00
N GLN A 209 6.10 -11.12 6.25
CA GLN A 209 6.49 -10.14 5.24
C GLN A 209 7.50 -10.73 4.24
N TYR A 210 7.29 -10.41 2.97
CA TYR A 210 8.17 -10.69 1.85
C TYR A 210 8.56 -9.35 1.21
N GLY A 211 9.85 -9.19 0.94
CA GLY A 211 10.35 -8.05 0.19
C GLY A 211 9.91 -8.08 -1.28
N PRO A 212 10.17 -6.99 -2.05
CA PRO A 212 9.90 -6.93 -3.48
C PRO A 212 10.68 -7.98 -4.28
N ASP A 213 11.78 -8.51 -3.72
CA ASP A 213 12.57 -9.62 -4.26
C ASP A 213 11.94 -11.00 -4.03
N GLY A 214 10.80 -11.07 -3.32
CA GLY A 214 10.12 -12.32 -2.98
C GLY A 214 10.84 -13.13 -1.90
N ILE A 215 11.84 -12.56 -1.22
CA ILE A 215 12.53 -13.21 -0.10
C ILE A 215 11.78 -12.90 1.20
N ARG A 216 11.59 -13.94 2.01
CA ARG A 216 11.01 -13.82 3.36
C ARG A 216 11.89 -12.96 4.25
N GLU A 217 11.28 -12.01 4.94
CA GLU A 217 12.02 -11.10 5.80
C GLU A 217 12.70 -11.82 6.97
N ASP A 218 12.06 -12.85 7.52
CA ASP A 218 12.63 -13.67 8.60
C ASP A 218 13.73 -14.65 8.15
N GLN A 219 14.03 -14.71 6.85
CA GLN A 219 15.13 -15.48 6.27
C GLN A 219 16.25 -14.60 5.72
N ARG A 220 16.06 -13.27 5.75
CA ARG A 220 17.00 -12.31 5.19
C ARG A 220 18.28 -12.28 6.03
N LYS A 221 19.42 -12.48 5.38
CA LYS A 221 20.72 -12.39 6.06
C LYS A 221 21.02 -10.93 6.36
N PRO A 222 21.60 -10.62 7.54
CA PRO A 222 22.08 -9.27 7.82
C PRO A 222 23.07 -8.82 6.76
N VAL A 223 22.94 -7.57 6.31
CA VAL A 223 23.90 -6.97 5.38
C VAL A 223 25.19 -6.67 6.14
N GLY A 224 26.32 -7.11 5.59
CA GLY A 224 27.64 -6.92 6.17
C GLY A 224 28.11 -5.45 6.14
N THR A 225 29.32 -5.22 6.65
CA THR A 225 30.00 -3.92 6.48
C THR A 225 30.52 -3.82 5.05
N LEU A 226 30.33 -2.66 4.40
CA LEU A 226 30.82 -2.42 3.06
C LEU A 226 32.36 -2.35 3.04
N THR A 227 33.00 -3.07 2.12
CA THR A 227 34.43 -2.91 1.86
C THR A 227 34.67 -1.96 0.70
N THR A 228 35.86 -1.36 0.60
CA THR A 228 36.24 -0.50 -0.53
C THR A 228 36.08 -1.20 -1.88
N LYS A 229 36.44 -2.48 -1.97
CA LYS A 229 36.26 -3.26 -3.19
C LYS A 229 34.78 -3.40 -3.56
N GLN A 230 33.93 -3.77 -2.59
CA GLN A 230 32.50 -3.90 -2.83
C GLN A 230 31.86 -2.58 -3.23
N ALA A 231 32.25 -1.46 -2.59
CA ALA A 231 31.78 -0.13 -2.96
C ALA A 231 32.15 0.18 -4.42
N LEU A 232 33.42 -0.02 -4.79
CA LEU A 232 33.89 0.21 -6.15
C LEU A 232 33.18 -0.68 -7.19
N ASP A 233 32.97 -1.97 -6.87
CA ASP A 233 32.23 -2.90 -7.74
C ASP A 233 30.79 -2.40 -7.96
N ILE A 234 30.10 -1.94 -6.90
CA ILE A 234 28.74 -1.37 -6.99
C ILE A 234 28.73 -0.14 -7.90
N LEU A 235 29.66 0.80 -7.70
CA LEU A 235 29.73 2.07 -8.44
C LEU A 235 29.99 1.85 -9.94
N ILE A 236 30.86 0.89 -10.28
CA ILE A 236 31.16 0.55 -11.68
C ILE A 236 29.96 -0.09 -12.37
N GLU A 237 29.28 -1.05 -11.70
CA GLU A 237 28.11 -1.70 -12.29
C GLU A 237 26.91 -0.75 -12.39
N ALA A 238 26.75 0.15 -11.42
CA ALA A 238 25.74 1.21 -11.45
C ALA A 238 25.87 2.10 -12.70
N TYR A 239 27.09 2.59 -12.98
CA TYR A 239 27.37 3.37 -14.20
C TYR A 239 27.04 2.58 -15.47
N LYS A 240 27.41 1.29 -15.54
CA LYS A 240 27.10 0.44 -16.70
C LYS A 240 25.60 0.25 -16.89
N VAL A 241 24.84 0.14 -15.80
CA VAL A 241 23.37 0.04 -15.86
C VAL A 241 22.77 1.30 -16.47
N GLU A 242 23.16 2.48 -16.01
CA GLU A 242 22.67 3.75 -16.57
C GLU A 242 23.05 3.91 -18.05
N MET A 243 24.29 3.59 -18.41
CA MET A 243 24.75 3.60 -19.80
C MET A 243 24.05 2.56 -20.69
N SER A 244 23.43 1.52 -20.10
CA SER A 244 22.68 0.50 -20.85
C SER A 244 21.30 0.98 -21.31
N PHE A 245 20.83 2.14 -20.83
CA PHE A 245 19.59 2.77 -21.29
C PHE A 245 19.79 3.51 -22.63
N ASP A 246 20.46 2.85 -23.57
CA ASP A 246 20.82 3.36 -24.90
C ASP A 246 19.61 3.53 -25.84
N LYS A 247 18.45 3.05 -25.42
CA LYS A 247 17.17 3.07 -26.15
C LYS A 247 16.03 3.30 -25.16
N PRO A 248 14.90 3.86 -25.61
CA PRO A 248 13.73 4.00 -24.77
C PRO A 248 13.28 2.69 -24.14
N GLN A 249 13.00 2.72 -22.83
CA GLN A 249 12.49 1.58 -22.07
C GLN A 249 11.26 1.97 -21.24
N SER A 250 10.47 0.99 -20.81
CA SER A 250 9.41 1.27 -19.84
C SER A 250 9.99 1.58 -18.46
N LEU A 251 9.32 2.42 -17.67
CA LEU A 251 9.73 2.73 -16.29
C LEU A 251 10.00 1.48 -15.46
N LYS A 252 9.13 0.46 -15.59
CA LYS A 252 9.29 -0.83 -14.91
C LYS A 252 10.61 -1.54 -15.26
N LYS A 253 11.09 -1.45 -16.51
CA LYS A 253 12.37 -2.05 -16.92
C LYS A 253 13.56 -1.27 -16.38
N ILE A 254 13.49 0.07 -16.41
CA ILE A 254 14.51 0.96 -15.86
C ILE A 254 14.66 0.70 -14.36
N GLU A 255 13.55 0.76 -13.60
CA GLU A 255 13.53 0.51 -12.15
C GLU A 255 14.12 -0.87 -11.83
N ALA A 256 13.70 -1.92 -12.55
CA ALA A 256 14.19 -3.27 -12.31
C ALA A 256 15.71 -3.42 -12.54
N ALA A 257 16.27 -2.70 -13.52
CA ALA A 257 17.70 -2.71 -13.81
C ALA A 257 18.52 -1.94 -12.76
N MET A 258 17.97 -0.83 -12.23
CA MET A 258 18.63 0.01 -11.24
C MET A 258 18.56 -0.55 -9.81
N LYS A 259 17.46 -1.19 -9.43
CA LYS A 259 17.18 -1.68 -8.07
C LYS A 259 18.30 -2.49 -7.38
N PRO A 260 19.15 -3.26 -8.07
CA PRO A 260 20.27 -3.96 -7.43
C PRO A 260 21.35 -3.02 -6.86
N TYR A 261 21.50 -1.81 -7.41
CA TYR A 261 22.61 -0.91 -7.13
C TYR A 261 22.18 0.42 -6.51
N PHE A 262 20.99 0.89 -6.84
CA PHE A 262 20.48 2.21 -6.45
C PHE A 262 19.38 2.08 -5.40
N SER A 263 19.31 3.07 -4.50
CA SER A 263 18.24 3.17 -3.51
C SER A 263 16.94 3.53 -4.21
N HIS A 264 15.82 3.34 -3.52
CA HIS A 264 14.53 3.71 -4.10
C HIS A 264 14.41 5.22 -4.31
N ASN A 265 15.01 6.03 -3.43
CA ASN A 265 15.07 7.48 -3.55
C ASN A 265 15.81 7.91 -4.82
N PHE A 266 17.00 7.35 -5.05
CA PHE A 266 17.78 7.66 -6.24
C PHE A 266 16.98 7.34 -7.51
N ILE A 267 16.34 6.17 -7.56
CA ILE A 267 15.54 5.77 -8.73
C ILE A 267 14.37 6.74 -8.96
N TYR A 268 13.70 7.19 -7.89
CA TYR A 268 12.62 8.16 -7.98
C TYR A 268 13.10 9.51 -8.55
N GLU A 269 14.22 10.04 -8.06
CA GLU A 269 14.82 11.26 -8.60
C GLU A 269 15.27 11.07 -10.05
N PHE A 270 15.91 9.94 -10.37
CA PHE A 270 16.34 9.59 -11.71
C PHE A 270 15.17 9.54 -12.69
N GLN A 271 14.01 9.01 -12.28
CA GLN A 271 12.79 9.00 -13.09
C GLN A 271 12.32 10.41 -13.46
N GLY A 272 12.56 11.40 -12.60
CA GLY A 272 12.31 12.81 -12.90
C GLY A 272 13.22 13.38 -14.00
N SER A 273 14.38 12.77 -14.24
CA SER A 273 15.31 13.14 -15.31
C SER A 273 15.00 12.45 -16.65
N LEU A 274 14.01 11.56 -16.70
CA LEU A 274 13.66 10.81 -17.90
C LEU A 274 12.79 11.64 -18.85
N ARG A 275 13.05 11.53 -20.16
CA ARG A 275 12.28 12.13 -21.23
C ARG A 275 11.31 11.12 -21.84
N PRO A 276 10.01 11.47 -21.98
CA PRO A 276 9.06 10.60 -22.64
C PRO A 276 9.32 10.52 -24.15
N SER A 277 9.15 9.33 -24.71
CA SER A 277 9.24 9.04 -26.15
C SER A 277 8.10 8.09 -26.56
N SER A 278 7.94 7.84 -27.86
CA SER A 278 6.88 6.96 -28.38
C SER A 278 6.94 5.52 -27.87
N ASN A 279 8.12 5.04 -27.46
CA ASN A 279 8.35 3.66 -27.05
C ASN A 279 8.77 3.52 -25.57
N GLY A 280 8.62 4.58 -24.77
CA GLY A 280 8.98 4.57 -23.36
C GLY A 280 9.74 5.82 -22.96
N TYR A 281 10.78 5.66 -22.16
CA TYR A 281 11.53 6.73 -21.54
C TYR A 281 13.03 6.58 -21.82
N SER A 282 13.69 7.71 -22.06
CA SER A 282 15.15 7.80 -22.22
C SER A 282 15.71 8.76 -21.18
N PRO A 283 16.92 8.52 -20.64
CA PRO A 283 17.59 9.49 -19.78
C PRO A 283 17.92 10.80 -20.54
N THR A 284 17.85 11.94 -19.85
CA THR A 284 18.16 13.26 -20.46
C THR A 284 19.57 13.33 -21.05
N TYR A 285 20.57 12.70 -20.42
CA TYR A 285 21.95 12.65 -20.92
C TYR A 285 22.13 11.87 -22.23
N MET A 286 21.11 11.12 -22.69
CA MET A 286 21.16 10.44 -23.99
C MET A 286 20.74 11.36 -25.14
N GLU A 287 20.06 12.46 -24.83
CA GLU A 287 19.48 13.39 -25.81
C GLU A 287 20.07 14.80 -25.73
N THR A 288 20.86 15.08 -24.69
CA THR A 288 21.44 16.39 -24.38
C THR A 288 22.84 16.23 -23.78
N ASP A 289 23.59 17.33 -23.70
CA ASP A 289 24.91 17.38 -23.03
C ASP A 289 24.79 17.52 -21.48
N ASP A 290 23.59 17.32 -20.92
CA ASP A 290 23.35 17.34 -19.48
C ASP A 290 23.59 15.96 -18.86
N PHE A 291 24.79 15.77 -18.31
CA PHE A 291 25.21 14.55 -17.61
C PHE A 291 24.96 14.58 -16.10
N SER A 292 24.18 15.54 -15.59
CA SER A 292 23.97 15.72 -14.15
C SER A 292 23.33 14.51 -13.45
N SER A 293 22.53 13.71 -14.18
CA SER A 293 21.91 12.49 -13.68
C SER A 293 22.66 11.20 -14.02
N LEU A 294 23.83 11.29 -14.67
CA LEU A 294 24.67 10.14 -15.00
C LEU A 294 25.75 9.95 -13.93
N MET A 295 25.82 8.75 -13.37
CA MET A 295 26.87 8.35 -12.45
C MET A 295 28.28 8.58 -13.04
N PRO A 296 29.27 8.93 -12.21
CA PRO A 296 30.64 9.01 -12.67
C PRO A 296 31.19 7.65 -13.10
N SER A 297 32.09 7.66 -14.08
CA SER A 297 32.88 6.49 -14.43
C SER A 297 34.05 6.31 -13.44
N TYR A 298 33.87 5.41 -12.47
CA TYR A 298 34.88 5.11 -11.44
C TYR A 298 36.05 4.29 -11.99
N ASN A 299 37.27 4.62 -11.55
CA ASN A 299 38.51 4.02 -12.03
C ASN A 299 39.02 2.92 -11.08
N THR A 300 39.19 1.70 -11.60
CA THR A 300 39.68 0.55 -10.83
C THR A 300 41.14 0.65 -10.39
N LYS A 301 41.93 1.49 -11.05
CA LYS A 301 43.36 1.70 -10.76
C LYS A 301 43.59 2.77 -9.70
N GLN A 302 42.59 3.59 -9.40
CA GLN A 302 42.69 4.65 -8.40
C GLN A 302 42.10 4.20 -7.07
N LYS A 303 42.62 4.75 -5.97
CA LYS A 303 42.14 4.42 -4.63
C LYS A 303 40.82 5.13 -4.35
N LEU A 304 39.75 4.36 -4.14
CA LEU A 304 38.49 4.85 -3.59
C LEU A 304 38.66 5.08 -2.07
N THR A 305 38.34 6.28 -1.60
CA THR A 305 38.23 6.55 -0.16
C THR A 305 36.82 6.21 0.29
N LEU A 306 36.67 5.58 1.46
CA LEU A 306 35.37 5.21 2.03
C LEU A 306 35.32 5.61 3.50
N LYS A 307 34.33 6.41 3.89
CA LYS A 307 34.12 6.89 5.27
C LYS A 307 32.71 6.52 5.73
N PHE A 308 32.58 5.98 6.93
CA PHE A 308 31.29 5.61 7.51
C PHE A 308 30.81 6.67 8.49
N ASN A 309 29.49 6.79 8.63
CA ASN A 309 28.89 7.44 9.79
C ASN A 309 29.07 6.58 11.06
N SER A 310 28.61 7.10 12.21
CA SER A 310 28.82 6.48 13.53
C SER A 310 28.22 5.08 13.67
N ASP A 311 27.02 4.85 13.12
CA ASP A 311 26.31 3.57 13.19
C ASP A 311 26.61 2.63 12.01
N LYS A 312 27.45 3.06 11.07
CA LYS A 312 27.86 2.32 9.86
C LYS A 312 26.68 1.93 8.95
N THR A 313 25.63 2.74 8.94
CA THR A 313 24.50 2.61 8.00
C THR A 313 24.69 3.46 6.75
N ILE A 314 25.55 4.47 6.79
CA ILE A 314 25.88 5.33 5.65
C ILE A 314 27.39 5.27 5.41
N ALA A 315 27.79 5.17 4.14
CA ALA A 315 29.15 5.24 3.70
C ALA A 315 29.30 6.30 2.59
N ILE A 316 30.18 7.27 2.79
CA ILE A 316 30.55 8.25 1.79
C ILE A 316 31.81 7.77 1.10
N SER A 317 31.70 7.54 -0.21
CA SER A 317 32.83 7.22 -1.07
C SER A 317 33.32 8.45 -1.81
N SER A 318 34.63 8.55 -2.05
CA SER A 318 35.19 9.62 -2.88
C SER A 318 36.35 9.14 -3.75
N GLN A 319 36.36 9.55 -5.02
CA GLN A 319 37.43 9.25 -5.98
C GLN A 319 37.56 10.40 -7.00
N ASN A 320 38.79 10.70 -7.44
CA ASN A 320 38.97 11.58 -8.58
C ASN A 320 38.52 10.86 -9.86
N VAL A 321 37.66 11.51 -10.63
CA VAL A 321 37.11 10.98 -11.88
C VAL A 321 37.31 11.99 -12.99
N GLU A 322 37.21 11.54 -14.23
CA GLU A 322 37.15 12.41 -15.40
C GLU A 322 35.70 12.50 -15.84
N VAL A 323 35.20 13.73 -15.95
CA VAL A 323 33.84 14.03 -16.43
C VAL A 323 33.91 14.85 -17.72
N GLN A 324 32.93 14.68 -18.60
CA GLN A 324 32.81 15.48 -19.81
C GLN A 324 32.26 16.86 -19.44
N GLY A 325 33.04 17.92 -19.64
CA GLY A 325 32.60 19.32 -19.57
C GLY A 325 32.51 19.97 -20.94
N GLU A 326 32.11 21.25 -20.97
CA GLU A 326 31.95 22.05 -22.20
C GLU A 326 33.24 22.15 -23.03
N GLU A 327 34.40 22.21 -22.36
CA GLU A 327 35.72 22.36 -23.00
C GLU A 327 36.52 21.04 -23.10
N GLY A 328 35.93 19.89 -22.75
CA GLY A 328 36.59 18.58 -22.76
C GLY A 328 36.53 17.86 -21.42
N PHE A 329 37.41 16.87 -21.21
CA PHE A 329 37.45 16.11 -19.95
C PHE A 329 38.07 16.94 -18.82
N VAL A 330 37.32 17.09 -17.73
CA VAL A 330 37.77 17.77 -16.50
C VAL A 330 37.92 16.73 -15.39
N SER A 331 39.03 16.81 -14.63
CA SER A 331 39.20 15.98 -13.43
C SER A 331 38.51 16.64 -12.24
N THR A 332 37.58 15.92 -11.61
CA THR A 332 36.87 16.37 -10.40
C THR A 332 36.79 15.25 -9.36
N THR A 333 36.32 15.55 -8.14
CA THR A 333 36.16 14.55 -7.08
C THR A 333 34.72 14.09 -6.99
N ALA A 334 34.40 12.93 -7.56
CA ALA A 334 33.11 12.32 -7.33
C ALA A 334 32.95 11.93 -5.86
N ILE A 335 31.83 12.33 -5.26
CA ILE A 335 31.39 11.94 -3.93
C ILE A 335 30.10 11.13 -4.11
N THR A 336 30.06 9.89 -3.64
CA THR A 336 28.84 9.06 -3.69
C THR A 336 28.46 8.58 -2.30
N THR A 337 27.19 8.79 -1.96
CA THR A 337 26.56 8.31 -0.73
C THR A 337 26.03 6.91 -0.97
N LEU A 338 26.52 5.94 -0.21
CA LEU A 338 25.98 4.58 -0.16
C LEU A 338 25.29 4.33 1.17
N VAL A 339 24.16 3.66 1.13
CA VAL A 339 23.29 3.44 2.28
C VAL A 339 23.05 1.95 2.47
N LYS A 340 23.05 1.54 3.73
CA LYS A 340 22.86 0.16 4.12
C LYS A 340 21.39 -0.13 4.30
N THR A 341 20.83 -0.89 3.37
CA THR A 341 19.45 -1.36 3.43
C THR A 341 19.46 -2.84 3.78
N LYS A 342 18.30 -3.40 4.09
CA LYS A 342 18.15 -4.84 4.30
C LYS A 342 18.38 -5.62 3.01
N TYR A 343 18.25 -4.99 1.85
CA TYR A 343 18.47 -5.58 0.52
C TYR A 343 19.94 -5.51 0.07
N GLY A 344 20.79 -4.77 0.78
CA GLY A 344 22.21 -4.62 0.49
C GLY A 344 22.66 -3.17 0.64
N TRP A 345 23.87 -2.88 0.20
CA TRP A 345 24.32 -1.49 0.05
C TRP A 345 23.79 -0.92 -1.26
N ARG A 346 23.31 0.31 -1.24
CA ARG A 346 22.70 1.01 -2.37
C ARG A 346 23.25 2.42 -2.52
N ILE A 347 23.39 2.90 -3.74
CA ILE A 347 23.73 4.29 -4.05
C ILE A 347 22.48 5.14 -3.83
N ASP A 348 22.61 6.16 -3.00
CA ASP A 348 21.50 7.06 -2.68
C ASP A 348 21.62 8.42 -3.36
N SER A 349 22.84 8.91 -3.54
CA SER A 349 23.12 10.17 -4.22
C SER A 349 24.58 10.25 -4.65
N PHE A 350 24.89 11.13 -5.60
CA PHE A 350 26.25 11.50 -5.95
C PHE A 350 26.37 13.00 -6.22
N ASP A 351 27.60 13.52 -6.12
CA ASP A 351 27.99 14.91 -6.36
C ASP A 351 29.45 14.98 -6.87
N TYR A 352 29.92 16.15 -7.32
CA TYR A 352 31.21 16.34 -8.02
C TYR A 352 32.19 17.35 -7.42
#